data_AF-A0A336M6Z9-F1
#
_entry.id   AF-A0A336M6Z9-F1
#
_cell.length_a   1.000
_cell.length_b   1.000
_cell.length_c   1.000
_cell.angle_alpha   90.00
_cell.angle_beta   90.00
_cell.angle_gamma   90.00
#
_symmetry.space_group_name_H-M   'P 1'
#
loop_
_entity.id
_entity.type
_entity.pdbx_description
1 polymer ?
#
loop_
_entity_poly.entity_id
_entity_poly.type
_entity_poly.pdbx_seq_one_letter_code
_entity_poly.pdbx_strand_id
1 'polypeptide(L)'
;MVFGETILCIFILYNILNTILIPKIAELISTLQRTVQDLISEIRIYLSKWQKYKSLWLYNKVTICEKFITQKSVPLAETDEKFIFYTQIVNDLEQQKPYYDIKSIRINLQPLIKSITNHAVEWRNTLGNILAEKTRTKMMEIKDYMKSL
;
A
#
# COMPACT_ATOMS: atom_id res chain seq x y z
N MET A 1 32.16 -1.20 -66.24
CA MET A 1 30.87 -1.87 -65.95
C MET A 1 30.72 -2.26 -64.47
N VAL A 2 31.78 -2.74 -63.81
CA VAL A 2 31.76 -3.25 -62.42
C VAL A 2 31.41 -2.21 -61.33
N PHE A 3 31.71 -0.92 -61.55
CA PHE A 3 31.41 0.15 -60.58
C PHE A 3 29.92 0.45 -60.41
N GLY A 4 29.08 0.20 -61.43
CA GLY A 4 27.64 0.47 -61.35
C GLY A 4 26.89 -0.56 -60.51
N GLU A 5 27.33 -1.82 -60.56
CA GLU A 5 26.70 -2.92 -59.82
C GLU A 5 27.02 -2.87 -58.33
N THR A 6 28.23 -2.46 -57.95
CA THR A 6 28.60 -2.30 -56.53
C THR A 6 27.84 -1.15 -55.87
N ILE A 7 27.66 -0.02 -56.57
CA ILE A 7 26.84 1.10 -56.09
C ILE A 7 25.37 0.69 -55.95
N LEU A 8 24.85 -0.09 -56.90
CA LEU A 8 23.50 -0.62 -56.84
C LEU A 8 23.30 -1.57 -55.65
N CYS A 9 24.26 -2.47 -55.39
CA CYS A 9 24.24 -3.36 -54.23
C CYS A 9 24.26 -2.59 -52.90
N ILE A 10 25.07 -1.53 -52.78
CA ILE A 10 25.12 -0.69 -51.57
C ILE A 10 23.77 0.03 -51.37
N PHE A 11 23.16 0.55 -52.45
CA PHE A 11 21.87 1.23 -52.38
C PHE A 11 20.72 0.28 -52.03
N ILE A 12 20.74 -0.95 -52.56
CA ILE A 12 19.78 -2.00 -52.22
C ILE A 12 19.97 -2.45 -50.77
N LEU A 13 21.20 -2.68 -50.32
CA LEU A 13 21.48 -3.08 -48.93
C LEU A 13 21.04 -1.98 -47.95
N TYR A 14 21.32 -0.71 -48.28
CA TYR A 14 20.86 0.44 -47.50
C TYR A 14 19.34 0.54 -47.46
N ASN A 15 18.66 0.37 -48.60
CA ASN A 15 17.19 0.36 -48.64
C ASN A 15 16.60 -0.80 -47.84
N ILE A 16 17.14 -2.02 -47.96
CA ILE A 16 16.67 -3.18 -47.19
C ILE A 16 16.85 -2.93 -45.69
N LEU A 17 17.99 -2.39 -45.28
CA LEU A 17 18.25 -2.03 -43.89
C LEU A 17 17.25 -0.97 -43.41
N ASN A 18 16.99 0.06 -44.20
CA ASN A 18 16.11 1.16 -43.82
C ASN A 18 14.62 0.75 -43.81
N THR A 19 14.17 0.04 -44.86
CA THR A 19 12.78 -0.37 -45.08
C THR A 19 12.35 -1.54 -44.20
N ILE A 20 13.24 -2.47 -43.86
CA ILE A 20 12.87 -3.67 -43.09
C ILE A 20 13.26 -3.54 -41.61
N LEU A 21 14.45 -3.01 -41.30
CA LEU A 21 14.94 -2.98 -39.92
C LEU A 21 14.24 -1.90 -39.09
N ILE A 22 14.00 -0.71 -39.65
CA ILE A 22 13.38 0.40 -38.90
C ILE A 22 11.93 0.08 -38.49
N PRO A 23 11.06 -0.43 -39.37
CA PRO A 23 9.70 -0.80 -38.95
C PRO A 23 9.70 -1.92 -37.92
N LYS A 24 10.62 -2.90 -38.03
CA LYS A 24 10.73 -4.00 -37.08
C LYS A 24 11.23 -3.53 -35.71
N ILE A 25 12.18 -2.61 -35.67
CA ILE A 25 12.61 -1.94 -34.43
C ILE A 25 11.46 -1.10 -33.85
N ALA A 26 10.74 -0.35 -34.68
CA ALA A 26 9.60 0.44 -34.25
C ALA A 26 8.46 -0.42 -33.69
N GLU A 27 8.20 -1.59 -34.29
CA GLU A 27 7.24 -2.58 -33.79
C GLU A 27 7.68 -3.17 -32.45
N LEU A 28 8.97 -3.52 -32.31
CA LEU A 28 9.53 -3.97 -31.03
C LEU A 28 9.42 -2.92 -29.94
N ILE A 29 9.72 -1.65 -30.24
CA ILE A 29 9.56 -0.53 -29.31
C ILE A 29 8.09 -0.36 -28.93
N SER A 30 7.17 -0.41 -29.90
CA SER A 30 5.73 -0.31 -29.64
C SER A 30 5.22 -1.45 -28.76
N THR A 31 5.72 -2.66 -28.99
CA THR A 31 5.38 -3.86 -28.19
C THR A 31 5.94 -3.75 -26.78
N LEU A 32 7.18 -3.28 -26.63
CA LEU A 32 7.79 -3.01 -25.34
C LEU A 32 7.01 -1.94 -24.58
N GLN A 33 6.64 -0.83 -25.24
CA GLN A 33 5.85 0.23 -24.65
C GLN A 33 4.50 -0.29 -24.14
N ARG A 34 3.77 -1.09 -24.93
CA ARG A 34 2.53 -1.73 -24.47
C ARG A 34 2.75 -2.62 -23.25
N THR A 35 3.78 -3.47 -23.31
CA THR A 35 4.12 -4.37 -22.20
C THR A 35 4.40 -3.61 -20.91
N VAL A 36 5.12 -2.48 -20.99
CA VAL A 36 5.40 -1.59 -19.85
C VAL A 36 4.11 -0.93 -19.34
N GLN A 37 3.23 -0.45 -20.22
CA GLN A 37 1.96 0.15 -19.81
C GLN A 37 1.02 -0.85 -19.13
N ASP A 38 0.97 -2.08 -19.64
CA ASP A 38 0.20 -3.17 -19.05
C ASP A 38 0.75 -3.54 -17.67
N LEU A 39 2.08 -3.62 -17.54
CA LEU A 39 2.76 -3.82 -16.25
C LEU A 39 2.42 -2.73 -15.24
N ILE A 40 2.49 -1.45 -15.63
CA ILE A 40 2.16 -0.32 -14.76
C ILE A 40 0.70 -0.40 -14.33
N SER A 41 -0.21 -0.78 -15.24
CA SER A 41 -1.63 -0.92 -14.95
C SER A 41 -1.91 -2.05 -13.95
N GLU A 42 -1.28 -3.22 -14.12
CA GLU A 42 -1.37 -4.33 -13.17
C GLU A 42 -0.84 -3.96 -11.79
N ILE A 43 0.29 -3.26 -11.72
CA ILE A 43 0.86 -2.74 -10.47
C ILE A 43 -0.13 -1.79 -9.79
N ARG A 44 -0.75 -0.86 -10.54
CA ARG A 44 -1.75 0.07 -9.99
C ARG A 44 -2.97 -0.65 -9.44
N ILE A 45 -3.49 -1.64 -10.17
CA ILE A 45 -4.61 -2.47 -9.72
C ILE A 45 -4.23 -3.21 -8.43
N TYR A 46 -3.02 -3.77 -8.37
CA TYR A 46 -2.55 -4.44 -7.16
C TYR A 46 -2.41 -3.48 -5.97
N LEU A 47 -1.79 -2.32 -6.17
CA LEU A 47 -1.63 -1.29 -5.15
C LEU A 47 -2.97 -0.69 -4.69
N SER A 48 -4.01 -0.70 -5.53
CA SER A 48 -5.35 -0.25 -5.15
C SER A 48 -5.94 -1.08 -4.00
N LYS A 49 -5.60 -2.37 -3.90
CA LYS A 49 -6.02 -3.24 -2.78
C LYS A 49 -5.46 -2.78 -1.44
N TRP A 50 -4.31 -2.11 -1.45
CA TRP A 50 -3.67 -1.56 -0.26
C TRP A 50 -4.24 -0.19 0.12
N GLN A 51 -4.97 0.48 -0.78
CA GLN A 51 -5.66 1.73 -0.47
C GLN A 51 -6.78 1.54 0.57
N LYS A 52 -7.25 0.33 0.84
CA LYS A 52 -8.19 0.09 1.95
C LYS A 52 -7.55 0.35 3.33
N TYR A 53 -6.23 0.16 3.43
CA TYR A 53 -5.44 0.50 4.62
C TYR A 53 -5.04 1.98 4.63
N LYS A 54 -5.45 2.76 3.62
CA LYS A 54 -5.16 4.19 3.51
C LYS A 54 -5.78 5.03 4.62
N SER A 55 -6.81 4.53 5.27
CA SER A 55 -7.35 5.16 6.46
C SER A 55 -6.33 5.10 7.62
N LEU A 56 -5.73 3.94 7.87
CA LEU A 56 -4.83 3.71 9.01
C LEU A 56 -3.60 4.62 9.03
N TRP A 57 -3.02 4.91 7.87
CA TRP A 57 -1.77 5.69 7.74
C TRP A 57 -1.98 7.22 7.65
N LEU A 58 -3.21 7.73 7.44
CA LEU A 58 -3.53 9.12 7.08
C LEU A 58 -4.45 9.76 8.10
N TYR A 59 -5.26 8.97 8.81
CA TYR A 59 -6.03 9.50 9.92
C TYR A 59 -5.07 9.95 11.02
N ASN A 60 -5.03 11.25 11.23
CA ASN A 60 -4.22 11.88 12.25
C ASN A 60 -4.63 11.37 13.64
N LYS A 61 -3.67 10.75 14.33
CA LYS A 61 -3.84 10.09 15.64
C LYS A 61 -4.54 10.97 16.66
N VAL A 62 -4.22 12.27 16.61
CA VAL A 62 -4.72 13.28 17.54
C VAL A 62 -6.22 13.47 17.37
N THR A 63 -6.73 13.56 16.14
CA THR A 63 -8.14 13.86 15.88
C THR A 63 -9.07 12.72 16.30
N ILE A 64 -8.64 11.46 16.17
CA ILE A 64 -9.46 10.33 16.62
C ILE A 64 -9.35 10.16 18.12
N CYS A 65 -8.16 10.27 18.74
CA CYS A 65 -8.03 10.24 20.20
C CYS A 65 -8.85 11.35 20.85
N GLU A 66 -8.80 12.56 20.30
CA GLU A 66 -9.63 13.69 20.75
C GLU A 66 -11.11 13.37 20.61
N LYS A 67 -11.56 12.80 19.49
CA LYS A 67 -12.96 12.35 19.34
C LYS A 67 -13.34 11.27 20.35
N PHE A 68 -12.48 10.31 20.63
CA PHE A 68 -12.73 9.26 21.64
C PHE A 68 -12.80 9.83 23.07
N ILE A 69 -12.03 10.89 23.36
CA ILE A 69 -12.03 11.57 24.66
C ILE A 69 -13.22 12.54 24.79
N THR A 70 -13.53 13.31 23.74
CA THR A 70 -14.66 14.28 23.73
C THR A 70 -16.01 13.63 23.55
N GLN A 71 -16.13 12.58 22.73
CA GLN A 71 -17.31 11.72 22.69
C GLN A 71 -17.25 10.76 23.87
N LYS A 72 -17.66 11.29 25.03
CA LYS A 72 -17.75 10.62 26.34
C LYS A 72 -18.49 9.27 26.30
N SER A 73 -19.18 8.94 25.20
CA SER A 73 -20.03 7.75 25.01
C SER A 73 -19.68 6.88 23.79
N VAL A 74 -18.42 6.71 23.36
CA VAL A 74 -18.15 5.54 22.50
C VAL A 74 -18.46 4.29 23.33
N PRO A 75 -19.44 3.44 22.92
CA PRO A 75 -19.75 2.22 23.63
C PRO A 75 -18.50 1.34 23.73
N LEU A 76 -18.32 0.67 24.87
CA LEU A 76 -17.17 -0.24 25.07
C LEU A 76 -17.11 -1.27 23.94
N ALA A 77 -18.28 -1.76 23.49
CA ALA A 77 -18.42 -2.68 22.37
C ALA A 77 -17.83 -2.15 21.04
N GLU A 78 -18.05 -0.87 20.70
CA GLU A 78 -17.47 -0.28 19.48
C GLU A 78 -15.95 -0.14 19.61
N THR A 79 -15.44 0.12 20.82
CA THR A 79 -14.00 0.23 21.08
C THR A 79 -13.33 -1.15 20.97
N ASP A 80 -13.96 -2.19 21.51
CA ASP A 80 -13.51 -3.58 21.40
C ASP A 80 -13.54 -4.06 19.95
N GLU A 81 -14.58 -3.72 19.18
CA GLU A 81 -14.67 -4.06 17.76
C GLU A 81 -13.52 -3.43 16.95
N LYS A 82 -13.16 -2.17 17.24
CA LYS A 82 -11.97 -1.53 16.64
C LYS A 82 -10.68 -2.21 17.06
N PHE A 83 -10.57 -2.65 18.32
CA PHE A 83 -9.40 -3.36 18.85
C PHE A 83 -9.20 -4.70 18.15
N ILE A 84 -10.28 -5.46 17.98
CA ILE A 84 -10.31 -6.73 17.25
C ILE A 84 -9.93 -6.49 15.79
N PHE A 85 -10.50 -5.48 15.15
CA PHE A 85 -10.19 -5.11 13.77
C PHE A 85 -8.70 -4.80 13.54
N TYR A 86 -8.08 -3.98 14.39
CA TYR A 86 -6.64 -3.69 14.27
C TYR A 86 -5.77 -4.93 14.53
N THR A 87 -6.16 -5.77 15.49
CA THR A 87 -5.44 -7.02 15.80
C THR A 87 -5.53 -8.02 14.63
N GLN A 88 -6.70 -8.15 14.01
CA GLN A 88 -6.88 -8.97 12.80
C GLN A 88 -6.04 -8.47 11.64
N ILE A 89 -5.99 -7.15 11.42
CA ILE A 89 -5.14 -6.56 10.37
C ILE A 89 -3.67 -6.89 10.60
N VAL A 90 -3.17 -6.78 11.83
CA VAL A 90 -1.78 -7.14 12.14
C VAL A 90 -1.52 -8.61 11.82
N ASN A 91 -2.38 -9.51 12.28
CA ASN A 91 -2.24 -10.95 12.05
C ASN A 91 -2.29 -11.30 10.55
N ASP A 92 -3.22 -10.72 9.81
CA ASP A 92 -3.37 -10.94 8.37
C ASP A 92 -2.14 -10.43 7.60
N LEU A 93 -1.57 -9.30 8.01
CA LEU A 93 -0.40 -8.70 7.38
C LEU A 93 0.90 -9.43 7.71
N GLU A 94 1.02 -10.02 8.90
CA GLU A 94 2.15 -10.88 9.25
C GLU A 94 2.15 -12.20 8.47
N GLN A 95 0.97 -12.70 8.09
CA GLN A 95 0.84 -13.90 7.25
C GLN A 95 0.98 -13.60 5.73
N GLN A 96 0.93 -12.34 5.32
CA GLN A 96 1.10 -11.96 3.92
C GLN A 96 2.54 -12.18 3.45
N LYS A 97 2.68 -12.60 2.19
CA LYS A 97 3.99 -12.72 1.57
C LYS A 97 4.65 -11.33 1.49
N PRO A 98 5.95 -11.23 1.82
CA PRO A 98 6.66 -9.95 1.83
C PRO A 98 6.99 -9.39 0.46
N TYR A 99 6.66 -10.13 -0.60
CA TYR A 99 6.86 -9.74 -1.98
C TYR A 99 5.71 -10.24 -2.84
N TYR A 100 5.50 -9.54 -3.96
CA TYR A 100 4.55 -9.95 -4.98
C TYR A 100 5.21 -9.84 -6.36
N ASP A 101 5.21 -10.96 -7.09
CA ASP A 101 5.85 -11.05 -8.40
C ASP A 101 4.82 -10.78 -9.50
N ILE A 102 5.09 -9.77 -10.33
CA ILE A 102 4.29 -9.38 -11.50
C ILE A 102 5.15 -9.49 -12.75
N LYS A 103 4.92 -10.54 -13.54
CA LYS A 103 5.71 -10.89 -14.73
C LYS A 103 7.22 -10.85 -14.40
N SER A 104 7.94 -9.88 -14.94
CA SER A 104 9.39 -9.71 -14.78
C SER A 104 9.80 -8.79 -13.62
N ILE A 105 8.86 -8.32 -12.78
CA ILE A 105 9.11 -7.36 -11.70
C ILE A 105 8.70 -7.96 -10.36
N ARG A 106 9.55 -7.83 -9.34
CA ARG A 106 9.25 -8.16 -7.94
C ARG A 106 8.96 -6.89 -7.14
N ILE A 107 7.75 -6.79 -6.61
CA ILE A 107 7.36 -5.70 -5.70
C ILE A 107 7.74 -6.08 -4.28
N ASN A 108 8.49 -5.21 -3.61
CA ASN A 108 8.82 -5.37 -2.19
C ASN A 108 7.71 -4.79 -1.31
N LEU A 109 7.02 -5.64 -0.56
CA LEU A 109 5.94 -5.27 0.35
C LEU A 109 6.39 -5.20 1.81
N GLN A 110 7.61 -5.65 2.14
CA GLN A 110 8.20 -5.53 3.48
C GLN A 110 8.02 -4.15 4.13
N PRO A 111 8.46 -3.04 3.49
CA PRO A 111 8.37 -1.72 4.12
C PRO A 111 6.90 -1.29 4.34
N LEU A 112 6.00 -1.70 3.45
CA LEU A 112 4.58 -1.37 3.53
C LEU A 112 3.92 -2.14 4.68
N ILE A 113 4.13 -3.46 4.74
CA ILE A 113 3.62 -4.32 5.81
C ILE A 113 4.14 -3.84 7.17
N LYS A 114 5.46 -3.63 7.29
CA LYS A 114 6.07 -3.14 8.54
C LYS A 114 5.49 -1.80 8.99
N SER A 115 5.30 -0.86 8.07
CA SER A 115 4.71 0.44 8.38
C SER A 115 3.28 0.29 8.92
N ILE A 116 2.43 -0.49 8.24
CA ILE A 116 1.03 -0.68 8.66
C ILE A 116 0.95 -1.42 10.00
N THR A 117 1.75 -2.46 10.20
CA THR A 117 1.82 -3.20 11.47
C THR A 117 2.24 -2.30 12.61
N ASN A 118 3.28 -1.49 12.43
CA ASN A 118 3.73 -0.54 13.44
C ASN A 118 2.62 0.45 13.82
N HIS A 119 1.93 1.01 12.82
CA HIS A 119 0.81 1.91 13.06
C HIS A 119 -0.34 1.22 13.82
N ALA A 120 -0.71 -0.01 13.45
CA ALA A 120 -1.78 -0.74 14.11
C ALA A 120 -1.44 -1.11 15.57
N VAL A 121 -0.19 -1.51 15.84
CA VAL A 121 0.30 -1.75 17.21
C VAL A 121 0.25 -0.47 18.05
N GLU A 122 0.64 0.66 17.47
CA GLU A 122 0.60 1.95 18.17
C GLU A 122 -0.84 2.41 18.46
N TRP A 123 -1.76 2.21 17.51
CA TRP A 123 -3.20 2.42 17.72
C TRP A 123 -3.74 1.59 18.88
N ARG A 124 -3.39 0.29 18.90
CA ARG A 124 -3.78 -0.64 19.97
C ARG A 124 -3.30 -0.15 21.34
N ASN A 125 -2.03 0.23 21.45
CA ASN A 125 -1.46 0.71 22.70
C ASN A 125 -2.11 2.03 23.17
N THR A 126 -2.34 2.96 22.25
CA THR A 126 -2.93 4.27 22.56
C THR A 126 -4.37 4.12 23.07
N LEU A 127 -5.19 3.33 22.38
CA LEU A 127 -6.56 3.04 22.80
C LEU A 127 -6.58 2.31 24.16
N GLY A 128 -5.67 1.36 24.36
CA GLY A 128 -5.52 0.65 25.63
C GLY A 128 -5.21 1.60 26.80
N ASN A 129 -4.29 2.55 26.58
CA ASN A 129 -3.93 3.55 27.59
C ASN A 129 -5.10 4.49 27.93
N ILE A 130 -5.84 4.97 26.93
CA ILE A 130 -7.02 5.82 27.13
C ILE A 130 -8.09 5.07 27.92
N LEU A 131 -8.33 3.79 27.59
CA LEU A 131 -9.33 2.97 28.28
C LEU A 131 -8.91 2.67 29.73
N ALA A 132 -7.65 2.33 29.96
CA ALA A 132 -7.11 2.11 31.30
C ALA A 132 -7.27 3.37 32.16
N GLU A 133 -6.94 4.54 31.62
CA GLU A 133 -7.05 5.81 32.32
C GLU A 133 -8.50 6.18 32.62
N LYS A 134 -9.43 5.98 31.68
CA LYS A 134 -10.87 6.20 31.88
C LYS A 134 -11.42 5.28 32.98
N THR A 135 -10.97 4.04 33.02
CA THR A 135 -11.38 3.04 34.03
C THR A 135 -10.84 3.40 35.40
N ARG A 136 -9.57 3.79 35.47
CA ARG A 136 -8.88 4.26 36.68
C ARG A 136 -9.62 5.46 37.30
N THR A 137 -9.96 6.46 36.49
CA THR A 137 -10.68 7.66 36.93
C THR A 137 -12.08 7.32 37.46
N LYS A 138 -12.88 6.53 36.74
CA LYS A 138 -14.20 6.09 37.21
C LYS A 138 -14.14 5.30 38.51
N MET A 139 -13.14 4.43 38.66
CA MET A 139 -12.95 3.66 39.89
C MET A 139 -12.61 4.56 41.08
N MET A 140 -11.83 5.62 40.86
CA MET A 140 -11.58 6.65 41.87
C MET A 140 -12.83 7.45 42.22
N GLU A 141 -13.63 7.87 41.23
CA GLU A 141 -14.90 8.56 41.45
C GLU A 141 -15.85 7.72 42.33
N ILE A 142 -15.97 6.41 42.05
CA ILE A 142 -16.77 5.49 42.85
C ILE A 142 -16.22 5.37 44.28
N LYS A 143 -14.90 5.22 44.42
CA LYS A 143 -14.24 5.13 45.73
C LYS A 143 -14.46 6.39 46.57
N ASP A 144 -14.37 7.56 45.96
CA ASP A 144 -14.55 8.83 46.64
C ASP A 144 -16.01 9.06 47.02
N TYR A 145 -16.95 8.68 46.13
CA TYR A 145 -18.38 8.67 46.46
C TYR A 145 -18.70 7.77 47.66
N MET A 146 -18.16 6.53 47.68
CA MET A 146 -18.34 5.61 48.80
C MET A 146 -17.75 6.11 50.12
N LYS A 147 -16.68 6.91 50.09
CA LYS A 147 -16.08 7.52 51.29
C LYS A 147 -16.85 8.75 51.79
N SER A 148 -17.64 9.36 50.92
CA SER A 148 -18.46 10.55 51.25
C SER A 148 -19.84 10.21 51.81
N LEU A 149 -20.22 8.92 51.77
CA LEU A 149 -21.32 8.34 52.55
C LEU A 149 -20.86 8.00 53.98
#